data_AF-A0A959Y7H9-F1
#
_entry.id   AF-A0A959Y7H9-F1
#
_cell.length_a   1.000
_cell.length_b   1.000
_cell.length_c   1.000
_cell.angle_alpha   90.00
_cell.angle_beta   90.00
_cell.angle_gamma   90.00
#
_symmetry.space_group_name_H-M   'P 1'
#
loop_
_entity.id
_entity.type
_entity.pdbx_description
1 polymer ?
#
loop_
_entity_poly.entity_id
_entity_poly.type
_entity_poly.pdbx_seq_one_letter_code
_entity_poly.pdbx_strand_id
1 'polypeptide(L)'
;RDGDGWTLVEVKSSTSAKDQFLEDCALQYHVVQGAGTNVTGVRLLLIDNHYVRQGELEVDRLLTALDVTDEVLARQPAVRERIASLKGTLNDAMPDVPIGPQCESPYPC
;
A
#
# COMPACT_ATOMS: atom_id res chain seq x y z
N ARG A 1 12.22 12.50 5.31
CA ARG A 1 11.81 13.89 5.08
C ARG A 1 12.72 14.37 3.97
N ASP A 2 12.15 14.63 2.81
CA ASP A 2 12.89 14.88 1.58
C ASP A 2 12.53 16.31 1.18
N GLY A 3 13.43 17.26 1.46
CA GLY A 3 13.17 18.69 1.27
C GLY A 3 12.02 19.21 2.14
N ASP A 4 10.97 19.71 1.47
CA ASP A 4 9.78 20.34 2.07
C ASP A 4 8.65 19.36 2.41
N GLY A 5 8.85 18.06 2.18
CA GLY A 5 7.83 17.03 2.43
C GLY A 5 8.35 15.70 2.97
N TRP A 6 7.46 14.72 2.95
CA TRP A 6 7.70 13.36 3.40
C TRP A 6 7.55 12.37 2.25
N THR A 7 8.48 11.44 2.17
CA THR A 7 8.36 10.26 1.31
C THR A 7 7.75 9.13 2.14
N LEU A 8 6.60 8.62 1.72
CA LEU A 8 5.98 7.44 2.31
C LEU A 8 6.74 6.20 1.81
N VAL A 9 7.13 5.30 2.71
CA VAL A 9 7.84 4.07 2.34
C VAL A 9 7.05 2.88 2.84
N GLU A 10 6.50 2.10 1.91
CA GLU A 10 5.83 0.83 2.21
C GLU A 10 6.84 -0.31 2.07
N VAL A 11 7.03 -1.10 3.12
CA VAL A 11 8.00 -2.20 3.14
C VAL A 11 7.26 -3.52 2.99
N LYS A 12 7.62 -4.32 1.98
CA LYS A 12 7.03 -5.65 1.76
C LYS A 12 8.12 -6.71 1.74
N SER A 13 7.87 -7.82 2.45
CA SER A 13 8.67 -9.04 2.35
C SER A 13 8.34 -9.79 1.06
N SER A 14 8.60 -9.16 -0.08
CA SER A 14 8.39 -9.70 -1.42
C SER A 14 9.51 -9.24 -2.34
N THR A 15 9.79 -10.03 -3.36
CA THR A 15 10.85 -9.77 -4.35
C THR A 15 10.36 -9.02 -5.58
N SER A 16 9.05 -8.79 -5.68
CA SER A 16 8.43 -8.07 -6.79
C SER A 16 7.24 -7.24 -6.31
N ALA A 17 6.99 -6.14 -7.03
CA ALA A 17 5.79 -5.35 -6.81
C ALA A 17 4.54 -6.16 -7.20
N LYS A 18 3.47 -6.00 -6.44
CA LYS A 18 2.15 -6.56 -6.72
C LYS A 18 1.15 -5.41 -6.75
N ASP A 19 0.11 -5.54 -7.56
CA ASP A 19 -0.91 -4.50 -7.68
C ASP A 19 -1.56 -4.17 -6.33
N GLN A 20 -1.82 -5.19 -5.50
CA GLN A 20 -2.30 -5.00 -4.12
C GLN A 20 -1.39 -4.11 -3.25
N PHE A 21 -0.07 -4.09 -3.50
CA PHE A 21 0.84 -3.20 -2.76
C PHE A 21 0.70 -1.75 -3.21
N LEU A 22 0.35 -1.51 -4.47
CA LEU A 22 0.04 -0.17 -4.98
C LEU A 22 -1.29 0.33 -4.43
N GLU A 23 -2.28 -0.56 -4.28
CA GLU A 23 -3.54 -0.27 -3.59
C GLU A 23 -3.32 0.10 -2.12
N ASP A 24 -2.49 -0.67 -1.39
CA ASP A 24 -2.09 -0.35 -0.02
C ASP A 24 -1.46 1.05 0.06
N CYS A 25 -0.47 1.32 -0.79
CA CYS A 25 0.20 2.63 -0.86
C CYS A 25 -0.77 3.76 -1.19
N ALA A 26 -1.73 3.53 -2.08
CA ALA A 26 -2.70 4.55 -2.48
C ALA A 26 -3.66 4.92 -1.36
N LEU A 27 -4.12 3.94 -0.59
CA LEU A 27 -4.93 4.17 0.60
C LEU A 27 -4.12 4.87 1.70
N GLN A 28 -2.90 4.42 1.97
CA GLN A 28 -2.02 5.04 2.96
C GLN A 28 -1.71 6.50 2.61
N TYR A 29 -1.36 6.79 1.35
CA TYR A 29 -1.16 8.15 0.86
C TYR A 29 -2.40 9.01 1.11
N HIS A 30 -3.59 8.52 0.76
CA HIS A 30 -4.84 9.25 0.97
C HIS A 30 -5.04 9.63 2.43
N VAL A 31 -4.83 8.69 3.35
CA VAL A 31 -5.01 8.90 4.80
C VAL A 31 -3.97 9.87 5.34
N VAL A 32 -2.68 9.67 5.03
CA VAL A 32 -1.58 10.47 5.58
C VAL A 32 -1.61 11.90 5.04
N GLN A 33 -1.85 12.06 3.73
CA GLN A 33 -2.05 13.37 3.10
C GLN A 33 -3.27 14.09 3.68
N GLY A 34 -4.40 13.37 3.82
CA GLY A 34 -5.63 13.89 4.40
C GLY A 34 -5.52 14.28 5.87
N ALA A 35 -4.59 13.67 6.61
CA ALA A 35 -4.26 14.01 7.99
C ALA A 35 -3.36 15.26 8.12
N GLY A 36 -3.01 15.91 7.00
CA GLY A 36 -2.24 17.15 6.99
C GLY A 36 -0.73 16.96 6.90
N THR A 37 -0.24 15.74 6.67
CA THR A 37 1.18 15.50 6.38
C THR A 37 1.42 15.75 4.90
N ASN A 38 2.37 16.62 4.56
CA ASN A 38 2.76 16.86 3.17
C ASN A 38 3.57 15.67 2.62
N VAL A 39 2.91 14.73 1.96
CA VAL A 39 3.55 13.58 1.30
C VAL A 39 3.92 13.98 -0.13
N THR A 40 5.21 14.02 -0.42
CA THR A 40 5.76 14.47 -1.71
C THR A 40 6.23 13.31 -2.59
N GLY A 41 6.28 12.10 -2.06
CA GLY A 41 6.64 10.90 -2.81
C GLY A 41 6.23 9.62 -2.09
N VAL A 42 6.17 8.52 -2.84
CA VAL A 42 5.85 7.19 -2.32
C VAL A 42 6.81 6.17 -2.91
N ARG A 43 7.42 5.35 -2.03
CA ARG A 43 8.33 4.28 -2.42
C ARG A 43 7.85 2.94 -1.89
N LEU A 44 8.01 1.91 -2.70
CA LEU A 44 7.84 0.51 -2.32
C LEU A 44 9.21 -0.11 -2.11
N LEU A 45 9.49 -0.58 -0.91
CA LEU A 45 10.75 -1.24 -0.54
C LEU A 45 10.57 -2.76 -0.57
N LEU A 46 11.36 -3.42 -1.42
CA LEU A 46 11.33 -4.86 -1.68
C LEU A 46 12.67 -5.49 -1.30
N ILE A 47 12.66 -6.79 -1.03
CA ILE A 47 13.88 -7.56 -0.77
C ILE A 47 14.45 -8.13 -2.07
N ASP A 48 15.75 -8.01 -2.29
CA ASP A 48 16.45 -8.73 -3.35
C ASP A 48 16.87 -10.11 -2.83
N ASN A 49 16.23 -11.17 -3.34
CA ASN A 49 16.54 -12.55 -2.98
C ASN A 49 17.80 -13.11 -3.64
N HIS A 50 18.45 -12.36 -4.53
CA HIS A 50 19.74 -12.73 -5.12
C HIS A 50 20.93 -12.22 -4.29
N TYR A 51 20.67 -11.34 -3.31
CA TYR A 51 21.70 -10.84 -2.43
C TYR A 51 22.24 -11.97 -1.54
N VAL A 52 23.55 -12.22 -1.64
CA VAL A 52 24.30 -13.12 -0.76
C VAL A 52 25.25 -12.29 0.07
N ARG A 53 25.04 -12.28 1.39
CA ARG A 53 25.90 -11.54 2.32
C ARG A 53 27.31 -12.13 2.34
N GLN A 54 28.31 -11.30 2.03
CA GLN A 54 29.72 -11.64 2.17
C GLN A 54 30.41 -10.62 3.08
N GLY A 55 30.53 -10.96 4.37
CA GLY A 55 31.09 -10.06 5.38
C GLY A 55 30.04 -9.09 5.94
N GLU A 56 30.32 -7.80 5.87
CA GLU A 56 29.41 -6.75 6.37
C GLU A 56 28.10 -6.69 5.57
N LEU A 57 27.04 -6.16 6.19
CA LEU A 57 25.73 -6.05 5.55
C LEU A 57 25.69 -4.89 4.55
N GLU A 58 25.47 -5.19 3.28
CA GLU A 58 25.27 -4.20 2.21
C GLU A 58 23.77 -3.94 2.00
N VAL A 59 23.20 -3.01 2.79
CA VAL A 59 21.73 -2.74 2.78
C VAL A 59 21.22 -2.31 1.40
N ASP A 60 21.98 -1.48 0.68
CA ASP A 60 21.62 -0.97 -0.65
C ASP A 60 21.58 -2.08 -1.73
N ARG A 61 22.15 -3.25 -1.43
CA ARG A 61 22.07 -4.45 -2.29
C ARG A 61 21.01 -5.44 -1.83
N LEU A 62 20.67 -5.42 -0.54
CA LEU A 62 19.62 -6.27 0.02
C LEU A 62 18.23 -5.74 -0.33
N LEU A 63 18.07 -4.41 -0.43
CA LEU A 63 16.77 -3.77 -0.57
C LEU A 63 16.68 -2.94 -1.85
N THR A 64 15.59 -3.13 -2.58
CA THR A 64 15.26 -2.36 -3.78
C THR A 64 14.12 -1.41 -3.47
N ALA A 65 14.35 -0.11 -3.62
CA ALA A 65 13.31 0.91 -3.51
C ALA A 65 12.77 1.27 -4.90
N LEU A 66 11.48 1.05 -5.13
CA LEU A 66 10.78 1.48 -6.34
C LEU A 66 10.02 2.76 -6.04
N ASP A 67 10.22 3.80 -6.86
CA ASP A 67 9.34 4.97 -6.83
C ASP A 67 8.01 4.58 -7.48
N VAL A 68 6.92 4.73 -6.74
CA VAL A 68 5.55 4.38 -7.18
C VAL A 68 4.61 5.57 -7.05
N THR A 69 5.17 6.79 -6.99
CA THR A 69 4.42 8.01 -6.72
C THR A 69 3.33 8.23 -7.76
N ASP A 70 3.65 8.11 -9.05
CA ASP A 70 2.71 8.37 -10.14
C ASP A 70 1.58 7.32 -10.15
N GLU A 71 1.90 6.06 -9.91
CA GLU A 71 0.95 4.95 -9.80
C GLU A 71 -0.01 5.15 -8.63
N VAL A 72 0.48 5.66 -7.51
CA VAL A 72 -0.31 5.96 -6.31
C VAL A 72 -1.22 7.17 -6.54
N LEU A 73 -0.70 8.23 -7.18
CA LEU A 73 -1.47 9.43 -7.50
C LEU A 73 -2.60 9.11 -8.50
N ALA A 74 -2.32 8.28 -9.50
CA ALA A 74 -3.30 7.85 -10.50
C ALA A 74 -4.49 7.08 -9.87
N ARG A 75 -4.27 6.40 -8.73
CA ARG A 75 -5.30 5.62 -8.01
C ARG A 75 -6.18 6.46 -7.08
N GLN A 76 -5.82 7.70 -6.77
CA GLN A 76 -6.54 8.54 -5.80
C GLN A 76 -8.04 8.76 -6.12
N PRO A 77 -8.49 8.89 -7.39
CA PRO A 77 -9.91 8.93 -7.70
C PRO A 77 -10.66 7.67 -7.23
N ALA A 78 -10.12 6.48 -7.54
CA ALA A 78 -10.74 5.21 -7.19
C ALA A 78 -10.76 4.97 -5.67
N VAL A 79 -9.68 5.34 -4.97
CA VAL A 79 -9.61 5.28 -3.49
C VAL A 79 -10.73 6.11 -2.86
N ARG A 80 -10.94 7.35 -3.32
CA ARG A 80 -12.00 8.23 -2.81
C ARG A 80 -13.39 7.68 -3.06
N GLU A 81 -13.65 7.17 -4.27
CA GLU A 81 -14.91 6.54 -4.62
C GLU A 81 -15.20 5.32 -3.73
N ARG A 82 -14.20 4.46 -3.54
CA ARG A 82 -14.35 3.24 -2.73
C ARG A 82 -14.57 3.55 -1.25
N ILE A 83 -13.88 4.55 -0.70
CA ILE A 83 -14.13 5.03 0.68
C ILE A 83 -15.57 5.55 0.82
N ALA A 84 -16.05 6.34 -0.15
CA ALA A 84 -17.42 6.87 -0.12
C ALA A 84 -18.45 5.73 -0.17
N SER A 85 -18.24 4.75 -1.06
CA SER A 85 -19.09 3.56 -1.19
C SER A 85 -19.13 2.75 0.11
N LEU A 86 -17.97 2.44 0.70
CA LEU A 86 -17.88 1.69 1.97
C LEU A 86 -18.55 2.43 3.13
N LYS A 87 -18.42 3.76 3.21
CA LYS A 87 -19.15 4.56 4.20
C LYS A 87 -20.66 4.54 3.96
N GLY A 88 -21.10 4.47 2.71
CA GLY A 88 -22.50 4.27 2.34
C GLY A 88 -23.03 2.96 2.90
N THR A 89 -22.31 1.85 2.65
CA THR A 89 -22.68 0.51 3.16
C THR A 89 -22.83 0.45 4.67
N LEU A 90 -22.03 1.22 5.44
CA LEU A 90 -22.18 1.29 6.90
C LEU A 90 -23.52 1.89 7.36
N ASN A 91 -24.22 2.63 6.50
CA ASN A 91 -25.53 3.20 6.79
C ASN A 91 -26.69 2.29 6.32
N ASP A 92 -26.40 1.21 5.61
CA ASP A 92 -27.42 0.27 5.13
C ASP A 92 -27.81 -0.76 6.20
N ALA A 93 -28.89 -1.49 5.94
CA ALA A 93 -29.34 -2.55 6.83
C ALA A 93 -28.32 -3.69 6.91
N MET A 94 -28.07 -4.18 8.12
CA MET A 94 -27.23 -5.36 8.35
C MET A 94 -27.82 -6.57 7.59
N PRO A 95 -27.02 -7.31 6.81
CA PRO A 95 -27.48 -8.53 6.15
C PRO A 95 -27.98 -9.57 7.16
N ASP A 96 -29.11 -10.22 6.86
CA ASP A 96 -29.65 -11.32 7.65
C ASP A 96 -29.00 -12.67 7.27
N VAL A 97 -27.67 -12.71 7.34
CA VAL A 97 -26.86 -13.91 7.09
C VAL A 97 -25.78 -14.03 8.16
N PRO A 98 -25.58 -15.21 8.77
CA PRO A 98 -24.54 -15.41 9.76
C PRO A 98 -23.14 -15.38 9.12
N ILE A 99 -22.13 -15.03 9.92
CA ILE A 99 -20.71 -15.12 9.51
C ILE A 99 -20.41 -16.59 9.15
N GLY A 100 -19.85 -16.83 7.97
CA GLY A 100 -19.54 -18.17 7.46
C GLY A 100 -18.58 -18.14 6.27
N PRO A 101 -18.33 -19.30 5.63
CA PRO A 101 -17.44 -19.39 4.48
C PRO A 101 -18.16 -18.83 3.24
N GLN A 102 -18.21 -17.51 3.15
CA GLN A 102 -18.82 -16.78 2.03
C GLN A 102 -17.78 -16.13 1.11
N CYS A 103 -16.48 -16.30 1.38
CA CYS A 103 -15.41 -15.76 0.55
C CYS A 103 -14.24 -16.75 0.43
N GLU A 104 -13.85 -17.10 -0.80
CA GLU A 104 -12.65 -17.91 -1.08
C GLU A 104 -11.58 -17.13 -1.86
N SER A 105 -11.82 -15.83 -2.11
CA SER A 105 -11.01 -15.02 -3.02
C SER A 105 -10.64 -13.66 -2.39
N PRO A 106 -9.37 -13.24 -2.48
CA PRO A 106 -8.24 -13.96 -3.11
C PRO A 106 -7.65 -15.08 -2.23
N TYR A 107 -8.12 -15.24 -0.99
CA TYR A 107 -7.65 -16.24 -0.04
C TYR A 107 -8.83 -16.98 0.61
N PRO A 108 -8.70 -18.28 0.92
CA PRO A 108 -9.71 -19.01 1.67
C PRO A 108 -9.86 -18.45 3.08
N CYS A 109 -11.11 -18.43 3.58
CA CYS A 109 -11.46 -18.10 4.97
C CYS A 109 -10.93 -19.13 5.97
#